data_AF-A0A7C6H186-F1
#
_entry.id   AF-A0A7C6H186-F1
#
_cell.length_a   1.000
_cell.length_b   1.000
_cell.length_c   1.000
_cell.angle_alpha   90.00
_cell.angle_beta   90.00
_cell.angle_gamma   90.00
#
_symmetry.space_group_name_H-M   'P 1'
#
loop_
_entity.id
_entity.type
_entity.pdbx_description
1 polymer ?
#
loop_
_entity_poly.entity_id
_entity_poly.type
_entity_poly.pdbx_seq_one_letter_code
_entity_poly.pdbx_strand_id
1 'polypeptide(L)' 'MKYKLLSIEEMQSHRVGEAITVTTVMALITIAVMAVVIYRLFRSSKGGVTVPGGWKFSWNG' A
#
# COMPACT_ATOMS: atom_id res chain seq x y z
N MET A 1 10.52 31.02 1.69
CA MET A 1 9.31 30.39 1.14
C MET A 1 8.93 31.12 -0.15
N LYS A 2 8.92 30.42 -1.30
CA LYS A 2 8.39 30.99 -2.55
C LYS A 2 6.88 30.72 -2.57
N TYR A 3 6.08 31.76 -2.38
CA TYR A 3 4.64 31.66 -2.60
C TYR A 3 4.38 31.88 -4.10
N LYS A 4 3.70 30.93 -4.73
CA LYS A 4 3.20 31.06 -6.11
C LYS A 4 1.70 31.30 -6.00
N LEU A 5 1.23 32.43 -6.52
CA LEU A 5 -0.21 32.70 -6.62
C LEU A 5 -0.82 31.68 -7.57
N LEU A 6 -1.81 30.94 -7.08
CA LEU A 6 -2.62 30.03 -7.89
C LEU A 6 -3.50 30.85 -8.83
N SER A 7 -3.63 30.38 -10.08
CA SER A 7 -4.64 30.95 -10.99
C SER A 7 -6.05 30.60 -10.50
N ILE A 8 -7.06 31.36 -10.94
CA ILE A 8 -8.47 31.16 -10.54
C ILE A 8 -8.94 29.74 -10.88
N GLU A 9 -8.48 29.22 -12.02
CA GLU A 9 -8.77 27.86 -12.50
C GLU A 9 -8.18 26.80 -11.56
N GLU A 10 -6.93 26.98 -11.15
CA GLU A 10 -6.28 26.05 -10.22
C GLU A 10 -6.89 26.13 -8.81
N MET A 11 -7.36 27.32 -8.37
CA MET A 11 -8.11 27.48 -7.12
C MET A 11 -9.45 26.72 -7.14
N GLN A 12 -10.11 26.64 -8.29
CA GLN A 12 -11.37 25.88 -8.42
C GLN A 12 -11.13 24.37 -8.45
N SER A 13 -9.99 23.90 -8.97
CA SER A 13 -9.64 22.48 -8.99
C SER A 13 -9.03 21.98 -7.68
N HIS A 14 -8.41 22.84 -6.89
CA HIS A 14 -7.77 22.43 -5.64
C HIS A 14 -8.79 22.22 -4.51
N ARG A 15 -9.20 20.97 -4.29
CA ARG A 15 -9.95 20.58 -3.09
C ARG A 15 -8.97 20.16 -2.00
N VAL A 16 -8.85 20.98 -0.96
CA VAL A 16 -7.90 20.82 0.16
C VAL A 16 -8.00 19.45 0.85
N GLY A 17 -9.16 18.78 0.78
CA GLY A 17 -9.40 17.45 1.37
C GLY A 17 -9.03 16.25 0.50
N GLU A 18 -8.83 16.39 -0.81
CA GLU A 18 -8.61 15.25 -1.70
C GLU A 18 -7.36 14.45 -1.34
N ALA A 19 -6.24 15.13 -1.12
CA ALA A 19 -4.98 14.47 -0.77
C ALA A 19 -5.09 13.63 0.51
N ILE A 20 -5.80 14.13 1.53
CA ILE A 20 -6.01 13.42 2.79
C ILE A 20 -6.88 12.18 2.54
N THR A 21 -8.00 12.33 1.85
CA THR A 21 -8.92 11.22 1.56
C THR A 21 -8.26 10.11 0.75
N VAL A 22 -7.50 10.46 -0.30
CA VAL A 22 -6.76 9.49 -1.13
C VAL A 22 -5.70 8.77 -0.29
N THR A 23 -4.96 9.51 0.54
CA THR A 23 -3.96 8.91 1.43
C THR A 23 -4.59 7.93 2.40
N THR A 24 -5.74 8.26 2.98
CA THR A 24 -6.48 7.36 3.89
C THR A 24 -6.91 6.08 3.20
N VAL A 25 -7.47 6.16 1.99
CA VAL A 25 -7.88 4.98 1.23
C VAL A 25 -6.69 4.09 0.89
N MET A 26 -5.58 4.68 0.43
CA MET A 26 -4.35 3.94 0.12
C MET A 26 -3.75 3.24 1.35
N ALA A 27 -3.79 3.89 2.51
CA ALA A 27 -3.35 3.29 3.77
C ALA A 27 -4.19 2.07 4.14
N LEU A 28 -5.52 2.16 4.04
CA LEU A 28 -6.42 1.04 4.35
C LEU A 28 -6.19 -0.17 3.43
N ILE A 29 -6.04 0.06 2.12
CA ILE A 29 -5.75 -1.00 1.15
C ILE A 29 -4.42 -1.69 1.50
N THR A 30 -3.40 -0.91 1.83
CA THR A 30 -2.07 -1.44 2.19
C THR A 30 -2.15 -2.33 3.43
N ILE A 31 -2.86 -1.89 4.48
CA ILE A 31 -3.06 -2.66 5.70
C ILE A 31 -3.83 -3.95 5.42
N ALA A 32 -4.88 -3.89 4.60
CA ALA A 32 -5.67 -5.06 4.23
C ALA A 32 -4.83 -6.12 3.50
N VAL A 33 -4.00 -5.70 2.53
CA VAL A 33 -3.08 -6.61 1.83
C VAL A 33 -2.07 -7.20 2.81
N MET A 34 -1.49 -6.39 3.69
CA MET A 34 -0.52 -6.85 4.68
C MET A 34 -1.13 -7.89 5.62
N ALA A 35 -2.36 -7.68 6.08
CA ALA A 35 -3.08 -8.65 6.92
C ALA A 35 -3.26 -10.00 6.21
N VAL A 36 -3.60 -10.00 4.92
CA VAL A 36 -3.72 -11.24 4.12
C VAL A 36 -2.36 -11.92 3.93
N VAL A 37 -1.30 -11.15 3.69
CA VAL A 37 0.07 -11.68 3.56
C VAL A 37 0.52 -12.34 4.86
N ILE A 38 0.34 -11.66 5.99
CA ILE A 38 0.65 -12.19 7.32
C ILE A 38 -0.15 -13.46 7.58
N TYR A 39 -1.45 -13.42 7.33
CA TYR A 39 -2.31 -14.59 7.51
C TYR A 39 -1.87 -15.78 6.64
N ARG A 40 -1.53 -15.54 5.37
CA ARG A 40 -1.00 -16.59 4.49
C ARG A 40 0.34 -17.11 4.96
N LEU A 41 1.23 -16.25 5.48
CA LEU A 41 2.52 -16.64 6.01
C LEU A 41 2.37 -17.58 7.22
N PHE A 42 1.54 -17.18 8.20
CA PHE A 42 1.34 -17.96 9.43
C PHE A 42 0.45 -19.19 9.25
N ARG A 43 -0.52 -19.17 8.31
CA ARG A 43 -1.38 -20.32 8.02
C ARG A 43 -0.80 -21.27 6.98
N SER A 44 0.33 -20.93 6.35
CA SER A 44 1.00 -21.84 5.42
C SER A 44 1.58 -23.03 6.17
N SER A 45 0.81 -24.11 6.28
CA SER A 45 1.25 -25.41 6.83
C SER A 45 2.38 -26.06 6.02
N LYS A 46 2.75 -25.50 4.87
CA LYS A 46 3.95 -25.86 4.09
C LYS A 46 4.88 -24.65 4.11
N GLY A 47 5.85 -24.65 5.01
CA GLY A 47 6.92 -23.66 5.05
C GLY A 47 7.78 -23.81 3.80
N GLY A 48 7.39 -23.14 2.71
CA GLY A 48 7.95 -23.38 1.39
C GLY A 48 7.35 -22.48 0.32
N VAL A 49 7.76 -21.20 0.25
CA VAL A 49 7.41 -20.35 -0.89
C VAL A 49 8.35 -20.70 -2.05
N THR A 50 7.76 -21.17 -3.16
CA THR A 50 8.47 -21.41 -4.43
C THR A 50 8.31 -20.17 -5.28
N VAL A 51 9.40 -19.38 -5.39
CA VAL A 51 9.42 -18.20 -6.25
C VAL A 51 9.82 -18.65 -7.67
N PRO A 52 9.19 -18.13 -8.75
CA PRO A 52 9.58 -18.46 -10.12
C PRO A 52 11.05 -18.06 -10.33
N GLY A 53 11.90 -19.03 -10.66
CA GLY A 53 13.37 -18.86 -10.65
C GLY A 53 14.14 -19.92 -9.85
N GLY A 54 13.44 -20.91 -9.27
CA GLY A 54 14.07 -22.08 -8.63
C GLY A 54 14.43 -21.90 -7.15
N TRP A 55 14.17 -20.73 -6.57
CA TRP A 55 14.44 -20.45 -5.17
C TRP A 55 13.28 -20.95 -4.30
N LYS A 56 13.59 -21.90 -3.40
CA LYS A 56 12.65 -22.45 -2.41
C LYS A 56 13.07 -21.99 -1.03
N PHE A 57 12.26 -21.14 -0.41
CA PHE A 57 12.46 -20.74 0.98
C PHE A 57 11.57 -21.58 1.88
N SER A 58 12.17 -22.51 2.63
CA SER A 58 11.48 -23.32 3.62
C SER A 58 11.83 -22.90 5.05
N TRP A 59 10.80 -22.68 5.86
CA TRP A 59 10.93 -22.54 7.31
C TRP A 59 10.36 -23.80 7.95
N ASN A 60 11.20 -24.59 8.61
CA ASN A 60 10.74 -25.67 9.48
C ASN A 60 10.12 -25.03 10.72
N GLY A 61 8.87 -25.38 11.00
CA GLY A 61 8.25 -25.20 12.32
C GLY A 61 8.74 -26.27 13.29
#